data_AF-A0A9P4V3F1-F1
#
_entry.id   AF-A0A9P4V3F1-F1
#
_cell.length_a   1.000
_cell.length_b   1.000
_cell.length_c   1.000
_cell.angle_alpha   90.00
_cell.angle_beta   90.00
_cell.angle_gamma   90.00
#
_symmetry.space_group_name_H-M   'P 1'
#
loop_
_entity.id
_entity.type
_entity.pdbx_description
1 polymer ?
#
loop_
_entity_poly.entity_id
_entity_poly.type
_entity_poly.pdbx_seq_one_letter_code
_entity_poly.pdbx_strand_id
1 'polypeptide(L)'
;MEQYTNMKARIPAVKELFQTRHYVQCITLANCYLTRLSEPMHPVHEAYLNFYMALSHDTMAREASLRNRHHELDLAEKHYLAAISSLSPPEPQQLQNIQEFPSPTSSSSEEHGEHRLRRASDAASLRSEKSTSTSATSLGDENEGSASDGSDPTQTRSNHFSRFSSSETSRKLSRRRPSPLSLSPPRKAQVYPTVVKTQFSSELSSFTAMVKTHLAGVRDLRDNAHSPLGRYSFTRSRSSSTISRPVSRDCPLNAPEMDTVRWSRKTTSFRPRFDPTSVRKLCDDTLAEL
;
A
#
# COMPACT_ATOMS: atom_id res chain seq x y z
N MET A 1 -10.78 12.45 21.08
CA MET A 1 -10.19 13.74 20.63
C MET A 1 -8.67 13.73 20.79
N GLU A 2 -8.13 13.35 21.96
CA GLU A 2 -6.69 13.35 22.23
C GLU A 2 -5.84 12.53 21.25
N GLN A 3 -6.32 11.36 20.82
CA GLN A 3 -5.62 10.53 19.82
C GLN A 3 -5.53 11.18 18.45
N TYR A 4 -6.60 11.86 18.02
CA TYR A 4 -6.61 12.57 16.74
C TYR A 4 -5.54 13.66 16.76
N THR A 5 -5.48 14.46 17.83
CA THR A 5 -4.44 15.48 17.99
C THR A 5 -3.05 14.87 18.09
N ASN A 6 -2.89 13.73 18.77
CA ASN A 6 -1.62 13.02 18.87
C ASN A 6 -1.12 12.53 17.50
N MET A 7 -2.00 11.90 16.72
CA MET A 7 -1.65 11.40 15.38
C MET A 7 -1.41 12.53 14.40
N LYS A 8 -2.21 13.61 14.46
CA LYS A 8 -1.96 14.82 13.69
C LYS A 8 -0.57 15.41 13.95
N ALA A 9 -0.06 15.35 15.18
CA ALA A 9 1.28 15.82 15.53
C ALA A 9 2.40 14.89 15.03
N ARG A 10 2.12 13.61 14.79
CA ARG A 10 3.11 12.60 14.35
C ARG A 10 3.27 12.49 12.84
N ILE A 11 2.21 12.76 12.07
CA ILE A 11 2.23 12.69 10.60
C ILE A 11 3.35 13.53 9.95
N PRO A 12 3.67 14.76 10.43
CA PRO A 12 4.76 15.55 9.87
C PRO A 12 6.11 14.82 9.85
N ALA A 13 6.43 14.02 10.87
CA ALA A 13 7.68 13.27 10.92
C ALA A 13 7.76 12.19 9.81
N VAL A 14 6.65 11.51 9.51
CA VAL A 14 6.58 10.54 8.39
C VAL A 14 6.77 11.26 7.06
N LYS A 15 6.11 12.41 6.89
CA LYS A 15 6.26 13.24 5.69
C LYS A 15 7.69 13.73 5.50
N GLU A 16 8.35 14.16 6.58
CA GLU A 16 9.74 14.61 6.56
C GLU A 16 10.70 13.49 6.12
N LEU A 17 10.54 12.28 6.66
CA LEU A 17 11.32 11.11 6.23
C LEU A 17 11.15 10.81 4.74
N PHE A 18 9.93 10.95 4.21
CA PHE A 18 9.69 10.80 2.78
C PHE A 18 10.39 11.90 1.95
N GLN A 19 10.26 13.17 2.37
CA GLN A 19 10.87 14.31 1.67
C GLN A 19 12.40 14.25 1.66
N THR A 20 13.00 13.74 2.73
CA THR A 20 14.45 13.52 2.87
C THR A 20 14.93 12.21 2.24
N ARG A 21 14.05 11.49 1.52
CA ARG A 21 14.34 10.23 0.82
C ARG A 21 14.73 9.06 1.72
N HIS A 22 14.37 9.10 3.00
CA HIS A 22 14.55 7.99 3.95
C HIS A 22 13.37 7.00 3.88
N TYR A 23 13.13 6.40 2.71
CA TYR A 23 11.92 5.60 2.42
C TYR A 23 11.73 4.42 3.37
N VAL A 24 12.80 3.66 3.67
CA VAL A 24 12.73 2.50 4.59
C VAL A 24 12.36 2.93 6.00
N GLN A 25 12.91 4.06 6.47
CA GLN A 25 12.58 4.61 7.79
C GLN A 25 11.14 5.15 7.81
N CYS A 26 10.69 5.78 6.72
CA CYS A 26 9.31 6.24 6.54
C CYS A 26 8.32 5.07 6.67
N ILE A 27 8.58 3.96 5.96
CA ILE A 27 7.76 2.74 6.03
C ILE A 27 7.74 2.18 7.46
N THR A 28 8.91 2.05 8.07
CA THR A 28 9.06 1.50 9.43
C THR A 28 8.30 2.35 10.46
N LEU A 29 8.44 3.67 10.40
CA LEU A 29 7.77 4.59 11.32
C LEU A 29 6.25 4.57 11.14
N ALA A 30 5.77 4.60 9.89
CA ALA A 30 4.35 4.52 9.58
C ALA A 30 3.75 3.19 10.07
N ASN A 31 4.43 2.07 9.83
CA ASN A 31 3.99 0.76 10.30
C ASN A 31 4.01 0.65 11.84
N CYS A 32 5.00 1.25 12.51
CA CYS A 32 5.03 1.35 13.97
C CYS A 32 3.79 2.11 14.49
N TYR A 33 3.34 3.17 13.83
CA TYR A 33 2.12 3.86 14.23
C TYR A 33 0.85 3.02 13.98
N LEU A 34 0.78 2.27 12.89
CA LEU A 34 -0.35 1.39 12.59
C LEU A 34 -0.46 0.21 13.57
N THR A 35 0.66 -0.36 14.01
CA THR A 35 0.69 -1.59 14.83
C THR A 35 0.70 -1.32 16.34
N ARG A 36 1.31 -0.22 16.80
CA ARG A 36 1.51 0.04 18.24
C ARG A 36 0.28 0.65 18.91
N LEU A 37 -0.63 1.25 18.14
CA LEU A 37 -1.86 1.83 18.69
C LEU A 37 -2.89 0.72 18.88
N SER A 38 -3.18 0.35 20.12
CA SER A 38 -4.24 -0.64 20.41
C SER A 38 -5.65 -0.07 20.19
N GLU A 39 -5.76 1.24 20.03
CA GLU A 39 -7.02 1.95 19.90
C GLU A 39 -7.34 2.27 18.45
N PRO A 40 -8.63 2.31 18.08
CA PRO A 40 -9.05 2.56 16.70
C PRO A 40 -8.59 3.95 16.25
N MET A 41 -7.63 3.96 15.33
CA MET A 41 -7.13 5.20 14.74
C MET A 41 -8.18 5.84 13.83
N HIS A 42 -8.16 7.17 13.75
CA HIS A 42 -9.05 7.89 12.84
C HIS A 42 -8.74 7.51 11.37
N PRO A 43 -9.74 7.19 10.54
CA PRO A 43 -9.57 6.68 9.18
C PRO A 43 -8.71 7.57 8.28
N VAL A 44 -8.81 8.89 8.46
CA VAL A 44 -8.00 9.86 7.71
C VAL A 44 -6.50 9.69 8.00
N HIS A 45 -6.11 9.50 9.26
CA HIS A 45 -4.71 9.30 9.61
C HIS A 45 -4.20 7.94 9.11
N GLU A 46 -5.04 6.92 9.18
CA GLU A 46 -4.75 5.60 8.60
C GLU A 46 -4.49 5.68 7.11
N ALA A 47 -5.33 6.41 6.39
CA ALA A 47 -5.17 6.64 4.96
C ALA A 47 -3.88 7.38 4.63
N TYR A 48 -3.53 8.42 5.40
CA TYR A 48 -2.26 9.14 5.22
C TYR A 48 -1.03 8.25 5.45
N LEU A 49 -1.04 7.44 6.52
CA LEU A 49 0.09 6.55 6.81
C LEU A 49 0.27 5.50 5.70
N ASN A 50 -0.82 4.85 5.29
CA ASN A 50 -0.80 3.91 4.18
C ASN A 50 -0.38 4.58 2.87
N PHE A 51 -0.80 5.81 2.60
CA PHE A 51 -0.38 6.57 1.43
C PHE A 51 1.14 6.82 1.39
N TYR A 52 1.76 7.24 2.49
CA TYR A 52 3.22 7.43 2.53
C TYR A 52 4.01 6.12 2.46
N MET A 53 3.48 5.03 3.02
CA MET A 53 4.07 3.69 2.81
C MET A 53 4.02 3.30 1.33
N ALA A 54 2.86 3.48 0.69
CA ALA A 54 2.68 3.18 -0.73
C ALA A 54 3.62 3.99 -1.62
N LEU A 55 3.74 5.31 -1.39
CA LEU A 55 4.69 6.17 -2.11
C LEU A 55 6.14 5.75 -1.90
N SER A 56 6.51 5.35 -0.69
CA SER A 56 7.86 4.89 -0.37
C SER A 56 8.20 3.62 -1.15
N HIS A 57 7.30 2.64 -1.17
CA HIS A 57 7.44 1.41 -1.96
C HIS A 57 7.45 1.68 -3.48
N ASP A 58 6.57 2.54 -4.00
CA ASP A 58 6.56 2.94 -5.43
C ASP A 58 7.90 3.60 -5.82
N THR A 59 8.42 4.49 -4.98
CA THR A 59 9.71 5.15 -5.24
C THR A 59 10.87 4.15 -5.19
N MET A 60 10.90 3.28 -4.18
CA MET A 60 11.88 2.20 -4.09
C MET A 60 11.80 1.26 -5.30
N ALA A 61 10.61 0.92 -5.79
CA ALA A 61 10.42 0.09 -6.99
C ALA A 61 11.04 0.73 -8.25
N ARG A 62 10.98 2.06 -8.35
CA ARG A 62 11.58 2.81 -9.47
C ARG A 62 13.10 2.77 -9.42
N GLU A 63 13.68 2.83 -8.22
CA GLU A 63 15.13 2.79 -7.98
C GLU A 63 15.70 1.36 -7.92
N ALA A 64 14.86 0.36 -7.62
CA ALA A 64 15.26 -1.03 -7.47
C ALA A 64 15.65 -1.69 -8.80
N SER A 65 16.44 -2.76 -8.69
CA SER A 65 16.71 -3.65 -9.82
C SER A 65 15.43 -4.30 -10.33
N LEU A 66 15.40 -4.72 -11.60
CA LEU A 66 14.25 -5.38 -12.23
C LEU A 66 13.73 -6.59 -11.43
N ARG A 67 14.60 -7.29 -10.69
CA ARG A 67 14.22 -8.46 -9.88
C ARG A 67 13.40 -8.09 -8.65
N ASN A 68 13.72 -6.96 -8.01
CA ASN A 68 13.07 -6.54 -6.77
C ASN A 68 11.91 -5.56 -7.01
N ARG A 69 11.86 -4.92 -8.19
CA ARG A 69 10.82 -3.98 -8.57
C ARG A 69 9.41 -4.53 -8.39
N HIS A 70 9.17 -5.78 -8.79
CA HIS A 70 7.84 -6.41 -8.70
C HIS A 70 7.32 -6.50 -7.27
N HIS A 71 8.17 -6.98 -6.35
CA HIS A 71 7.81 -7.10 -4.95
C HIS A 71 7.43 -5.74 -4.33
N GLU A 72 8.20 -4.70 -4.63
CA GLU A 72 7.92 -3.35 -4.16
C GLU A 72 6.64 -2.76 -4.76
N LEU A 73 6.33 -3.03 -6.04
CA LEU A 73 5.08 -2.59 -6.66
C LEU A 73 3.85 -3.28 -6.04
N ASP A 74 3.95 -4.56 -5.70
CA ASP A 74 2.85 -5.27 -5.03
C ASP A 74 2.58 -4.72 -3.63
N LEU A 75 3.63 -4.39 -2.87
CA LEU A 75 3.49 -3.72 -1.58
C LEU A 75 2.89 -2.32 -1.74
N ALA A 76 3.32 -1.55 -2.74
CA ALA A 76 2.77 -0.23 -3.03
C ALA A 76 1.26 -0.31 -3.34
N GLU A 77 0.83 -1.22 -4.21
CA GLU A 77 -0.59 -1.43 -4.52
C GLU A 77 -1.39 -1.79 -3.26
N LYS A 78 -0.89 -2.72 -2.44
CA LYS A 78 -1.55 -3.12 -1.20
C LYS A 78 -1.81 -1.92 -0.28
N HIS A 79 -0.83 -1.04 -0.12
CA HIS A 79 -0.98 0.14 0.74
C HIS A 79 -1.87 1.22 0.12
N TYR A 80 -1.87 1.42 -1.20
CA TYR A 80 -2.84 2.31 -1.85
C TYR A 80 -4.28 1.82 -1.67
N LEU A 81 -4.52 0.51 -1.81
CA LEU A 81 -5.84 -0.09 -1.55
C LEU A 81 -6.26 0.09 -0.10
N ALA A 82 -5.35 -0.14 0.85
CA ALA A 82 -5.61 0.11 2.26
C ALA A 82 -6.01 1.57 2.50
N ALA A 83 -5.28 2.54 1.92
CA ALA A 83 -5.61 3.96 2.06
C ALA A 83 -6.99 4.33 1.51
N ILE A 84 -7.38 3.77 0.36
CA ILE A 84 -8.73 3.96 -0.20
C ILE A 84 -9.78 3.33 0.71
N SER A 85 -9.52 2.13 1.24
CA SER A 85 -10.45 1.42 2.12
C SER A 85 -10.70 2.16 3.44
N SER A 86 -9.67 2.77 4.04
CA SER A 86 -9.82 3.52 5.29
C SER A 86 -10.71 4.76 5.11
N LEU A 87 -10.71 5.39 3.92
CA LEU A 87 -11.55 6.57 3.64
C LEU A 87 -12.95 6.22 3.14
N SER A 88 -13.14 5.01 2.65
CA SER A 88 -14.44 4.56 2.18
C SER A 88 -15.29 4.26 3.41
N PRO A 89 -16.45 4.92 3.60
CA PRO A 89 -17.34 4.55 4.69
C PRO A 89 -17.67 3.06 4.54
N PRO A 90 -17.67 2.27 5.64
CA PRO A 90 -18.06 0.89 5.56
C PRO A 90 -19.43 0.86 4.90
N GLU A 91 -19.49 0.23 3.72
CA GLU A 91 -20.74 0.10 3.00
C GLU A 91 -21.73 -0.47 4.01
N PRO A 92 -22.83 0.25 4.33
CA PRO A 92 -23.76 -0.22 5.32
C PRO A 92 -24.21 -1.56 4.80
N GLN A 93 -23.77 -2.64 5.47
CA GLN A 93 -24.14 -4.00 5.11
C GLN A 93 -25.64 -3.97 5.01
N GLN A 94 -26.14 -3.95 3.77
CA GLN A 94 -27.55 -3.83 3.54
C GLN A 94 -28.13 -5.01 4.29
N LEU A 95 -28.97 -4.73 5.30
CA LEU A 95 -29.72 -5.71 6.08
C LEU A 95 -30.72 -6.50 5.20
N GLN A 96 -30.46 -6.60 3.90
CA GLN A 96 -31.19 -7.40 2.92
C GLN A 96 -31.03 -8.91 3.13
N ASN A 97 -30.25 -9.34 4.12
CA ASN A 97 -30.20 -10.73 4.56
C ASN A 97 -30.61 -10.90 6.03
N ILE A 98 -31.46 -10.01 6.55
CA ILE A 98 -32.55 -10.51 7.40
C ILE A 98 -33.48 -11.22 6.43
N GLN A 99 -33.08 -12.43 6.04
CA GLN A 99 -33.98 -13.44 5.57
C GLN A 99 -35.05 -13.51 6.66
N GLU A 100 -36.19 -12.90 6.36
CA GLU A 100 -37.43 -13.04 7.08
C GLU A 100 -37.65 -14.55 7.11
N PHE A 101 -37.21 -15.20 8.20
CA PHE A 101 -37.35 -16.64 8.37
C PHE A 101 -38.86 -16.90 8.22
N PRO A 102 -39.31 -17.60 7.16
CA PRO A 102 -40.71 -17.97 7.08
C PRO A 102 -40.99 -18.80 8.33
N SER A 103 -42.03 -18.39 9.06
CA SER A 103 -42.46 -19.08 10.27
C SER A 103 -42.58 -20.58 10.02
N PRO A 104 -42.14 -21.45 10.95
CA PRO A 104 -42.23 -22.88 10.80
C PRO A 104 -43.69 -23.32 11.02
N THR A 105 -44.51 -23.15 10.00
CA THR A 105 -45.81 -23.81 9.90
C THR A 105 -45.78 -24.72 8.69
N SER A 106 -45.50 -25.99 9.00
CA SER A 106 -45.99 -27.21 8.37
C SER A 106 -46.65 -27.08 6.99
N SER A 107 -46.08 -27.71 5.96
CA SER A 107 -46.79 -28.77 5.22
C SER A 107 -45.85 -29.52 4.27
N SER A 108 -46.15 -30.81 4.10
CA SER A 108 -45.42 -31.92 3.48
C SER A 108 -45.22 -31.88 1.96
N SER A 109 -44.32 -32.74 1.48
CA SER A 109 -44.37 -33.61 0.27
C SER A 109 -42.98 -33.62 -0.39
N GLU A 110 -42.18 -34.67 -0.17
CA GLU A 110 -41.94 -35.81 -1.09
C GLU A 110 -41.25 -35.37 -2.40
N GLU A 111 -40.26 -36.02 -2.99
CA GLU A 111 -39.45 -37.21 -2.76
C GLU A 111 -38.48 -37.25 -3.99
N HIS A 112 -37.39 -38.00 -3.90
CA HIS A 112 -36.51 -38.47 -5.00
C HIS A 112 -35.50 -37.51 -5.66
N GLY A 113 -34.23 -37.92 -5.60
CA GLY A 113 -33.19 -37.43 -6.50
C GLY A 113 -31.77 -37.67 -6.00
N GLU A 114 -31.41 -38.94 -5.77
CA GLU A 114 -30.05 -39.35 -5.45
C GLU A 114 -29.02 -38.88 -6.49
N HIS A 115 -28.00 -38.12 -6.09
CA HIS A 115 -26.66 -38.26 -6.66
C HIS A 115 -25.59 -38.08 -5.58
N ARG A 116 -25.30 -39.22 -4.93
CA ARG A 116 -24.03 -39.48 -4.26
C ARG A 116 -22.89 -39.28 -5.26
N LEU A 117 -22.13 -38.20 -5.11
CA LEU A 117 -20.73 -38.20 -5.53
C LEU A 117 -19.86 -38.01 -4.30
N ARG A 118 -19.54 -39.16 -3.71
CA ARG A 118 -18.41 -39.35 -2.81
C ARG A 118 -17.15 -38.81 -3.50
N ARG A 119 -16.56 -37.73 -2.96
CA ARG A 119 -15.13 -37.50 -3.12
C ARG A 119 -14.49 -37.45 -1.75
N ALA A 120 -14.18 -38.64 -1.25
CA ALA A 120 -13.16 -38.82 -0.24
C ALA A 120 -11.80 -38.52 -0.88
N SER A 121 -11.06 -37.59 -0.31
CA SER A 121 -9.60 -37.55 -0.37
C SER A 121 -9.13 -36.71 0.81
N ASP A 122 -9.25 -37.30 1.99
CA ASP A 122 -8.25 -37.11 3.03
C ASP A 122 -6.89 -37.47 2.43
N ALA A 123 -6.03 -36.46 2.27
CA ALA A 123 -4.61 -36.68 2.09
C ALA A 123 -3.89 -35.61 2.91
N ALA A 124 -3.25 -36.10 3.97
CA ALA A 124 -2.38 -35.37 4.86
C ALA A 124 -1.35 -34.52 4.11
N SER A 125 -1.15 -33.29 4.59
CA SER A 125 0.13 -32.60 4.44
C SER A 125 0.56 -32.06 5.80
N LEU A 126 0.85 -32.99 6.70
CA LEU A 126 1.77 -32.75 7.81
C LEU A 126 3.18 -32.68 7.22
N ARG A 127 3.95 -31.67 7.65
CA ARG A 127 5.38 -31.39 7.36
C ARG A 127 5.66 -30.38 6.24
N SER A 128 5.88 -29.15 6.65
CA SER A 128 7.00 -28.37 6.12
C SER A 128 7.70 -27.62 7.24
N GLU A 129 8.28 -28.39 8.17
CA GLU A 129 9.43 -27.92 8.96
C GLU A 129 10.67 -28.04 8.06
N LYS A 130 10.93 -27.00 7.28
CA LYS A 130 12.27 -26.74 6.75
C LYS A 130 12.69 -25.36 7.22
N SER A 131 13.22 -25.38 8.43
CA SER A 131 14.19 -24.40 8.91
C SER A 131 15.33 -24.30 7.88
N THR A 132 15.33 -23.26 7.05
CA THR A 132 16.56 -22.77 6.43
C THR A 132 17.20 -21.78 7.38
N SER A 133 17.90 -22.34 8.36
CA SER A 133 18.98 -21.69 9.07
C SER A 133 20.14 -21.52 8.08
N THR A 134 20.31 -20.32 7.53
CA THR A 134 21.55 -19.96 6.83
C THR A 134 22.56 -19.50 7.86
N SER A 135 23.44 -20.43 8.20
CA SER A 135 24.70 -20.18 8.88
C SER A 135 25.68 -19.40 7.99
N ALA A 136 26.52 -18.65 8.68
CA ALA A 136 27.59 -17.79 8.22
C ALA A 136 28.63 -18.43 7.28
N THR A 137 29.18 -17.59 6.39
CA THR A 137 30.58 -17.56 5.95
C THR A 137 30.90 -16.05 5.78
N SER A 138 31.74 -15.41 6.61
CA SER A 138 33.21 -15.46 6.76
C SER A 138 33.99 -14.86 5.59
N LEU A 139 35.14 -14.25 5.91
CA LEU A 139 36.09 -13.40 5.14
C LEU A 139 35.79 -11.90 5.34
N GLY A 140 36.49 -11.15 6.19
CA GLY A 140 37.93 -11.17 6.48
C GLY A 140 38.57 -10.02 5.71
N ASP A 141 38.61 -8.83 6.31
CA ASP A 141 39.51 -7.76 5.86
C ASP A 141 40.10 -7.07 7.09
N GLU A 142 41.43 -7.00 7.05
CA GLU A 142 42.33 -6.78 8.16
C GLU A 142 42.74 -5.32 8.07
N ASN A 143 42.25 -4.47 8.97
CA ASN A 143 42.81 -3.14 9.12
C ASN A 143 43.07 -2.85 10.59
N GLU A 144 44.31 -3.15 10.97
CA GLU A 144 44.94 -2.80 12.23
C GLU A 144 44.87 -1.29 12.45
N GLY A 145 44.51 -0.85 13.66
CA GLY A 145 44.59 0.57 13.97
C GLY A 145 43.86 1.03 15.22
N SER A 146 44.50 0.77 16.36
CA SER A 146 44.50 1.64 17.54
C SER A 146 43.46 1.38 18.64
N ALA A 147 44.04 1.09 19.80
CA ALA A 147 43.44 0.78 21.07
C ALA A 147 42.47 1.85 21.58
N SER A 148 41.31 1.42 22.06
CA SER A 148 40.71 2.02 23.24
C SER A 148 40.22 0.91 24.16
N ASP A 149 41.00 0.76 25.22
CA ASP A 149 40.76 0.05 26.45
C ASP A 149 39.43 0.48 27.11
N GLY A 150 38.78 -0.44 27.84
CA GLY A 150 37.61 -0.07 28.66
C GLY A 150 36.51 -1.11 28.83
N SER A 151 36.84 -2.21 29.53
CA SER A 151 36.00 -2.93 30.50
C SER A 151 34.58 -3.43 30.11
N ASP A 152 34.51 -4.71 29.71
CA ASP A 152 33.95 -5.85 30.47
C ASP A 152 32.52 -5.81 31.11
N PRO A 153 31.92 -6.96 31.52
CA PRO A 153 30.76 -7.53 30.85
C PRO A 153 29.56 -7.69 31.79
N THR A 154 28.35 -7.96 31.26
CA THR A 154 27.33 -8.62 32.10
C THR A 154 26.33 -9.44 31.30
N GLN A 155 26.44 -10.75 31.50
CA GLN A 155 25.40 -11.75 31.29
C GLN A 155 24.19 -11.46 32.20
N THR A 156 22.99 -11.67 31.69
CA THR A 156 21.81 -12.02 32.51
C THR A 156 20.78 -12.67 31.59
N ARG A 157 20.72 -14.01 31.56
CA ARG A 157 19.69 -14.85 32.24
C ARG A 157 18.26 -14.46 31.86
N SER A 158 17.60 -15.25 31.02
CA SER A 158 16.63 -16.31 31.41
C SER A 158 15.40 -15.78 32.14
N ASN A 159 14.21 -16.03 31.58
CA ASN A 159 12.91 -16.22 32.26
C ASN A 159 11.93 -16.66 31.15
N HIS A 160 11.45 -17.91 31.04
CA HIS A 160 10.52 -18.65 31.92
C HIS A 160 9.32 -17.83 32.39
N PHE A 161 8.25 -17.79 31.60
CA PHE A 161 6.86 -17.47 31.97
C PHE A 161 5.95 -17.87 30.79
N SER A 162 4.77 -18.48 30.89
CA SER A 162 4.08 -19.28 31.91
C SER A 162 3.00 -20.05 31.15
N ARG A 163 2.73 -21.30 31.55
CA ARG A 163 1.52 -22.02 31.16
C ARG A 163 0.30 -21.22 31.60
N PHE A 164 -0.56 -20.83 30.65
CA PHE A 164 -1.91 -20.39 30.99
C PHE A 164 -2.80 -21.62 31.15
N SER A 165 -3.22 -21.79 32.40
CA SER A 165 -4.25 -22.71 32.86
C SER A 165 -5.59 -22.34 32.22
N SER A 166 -6.12 -23.25 31.42
CA SER A 166 -7.48 -23.21 30.90
C SER A 166 -8.45 -23.64 32.00
N SER A 167 -8.99 -22.67 32.75
CA SER A 167 -10.14 -22.87 33.63
C SER A 167 -11.45 -22.71 32.83
N GLU A 168 -11.96 -23.83 32.34
CA GLU A 168 -13.36 -23.95 31.92
C GLU A 168 -14.27 -23.68 33.11
N THR A 169 -14.88 -22.50 33.13
CA THR A 169 -16.04 -22.24 33.99
C THR A 169 -17.29 -22.23 33.12
N SER A 170 -18.02 -23.35 33.21
CA SER A 170 -19.36 -23.55 32.67
C SER A 170 -20.30 -22.44 33.14
N ARG A 171 -20.65 -21.52 32.23
CA ARG A 171 -21.65 -20.48 32.48
C ARG A 171 -23.03 -21.04 32.12
N LYS A 172 -23.82 -21.32 33.16
CA LYS A 172 -25.26 -21.61 33.08
C LYS A 172 -25.97 -20.51 32.28
N LEU A 173 -26.62 -20.92 31.19
CA LEU A 173 -27.51 -20.10 30.37
C LEU A 173 -28.78 -19.77 31.16
N SER A 174 -28.83 -18.59 31.78
CA SER A 174 -30.08 -18.05 32.30
C SER A 174 -30.91 -17.52 31.12
N ARG A 175 -32.09 -18.13 30.93
CA ARG A 175 -33.13 -17.65 30.00
C ARG A 175 -33.57 -16.24 30.42
N ARG A 176 -32.98 -15.21 29.80
CA ARG A 176 -33.47 -13.83 29.91
C ARG A 176 -34.68 -13.66 29.00
N ARG A 177 -35.77 -13.12 29.57
CA ARG A 177 -36.94 -12.64 28.83
C ARG A 177 -36.50 -11.55 27.83
N PRO A 178 -37.11 -11.49 26.64
CA PRO A 178 -36.87 -10.43 25.67
C PRO A 178 -37.27 -9.08 26.28
N SER A 179 -36.34 -8.12 26.25
CA SER A 179 -36.57 -6.76 26.69
C SER A 179 -37.60 -6.08 25.78
N PRO A 180 -38.50 -5.25 26.32
CA PRO A 180 -39.47 -4.50 25.52
C PRO A 180 -38.75 -3.59 24.53
N LEU A 181 -39.25 -3.58 23.28
CA LEU A 181 -38.82 -2.72 22.18
C LEU A 181 -38.93 -1.25 22.60
N SER A 182 -37.80 -0.68 22.99
CA SER A 182 -37.70 0.75 23.31
C SER A 182 -37.56 1.53 22.00
N LEU A 183 -38.69 2.00 21.49
CA LEU A 183 -38.75 2.96 20.38
C LEU A 183 -38.26 4.32 20.89
N SER A 184 -36.94 4.51 20.90
CA SER A 184 -36.37 5.83 21.19
C SER A 184 -36.85 6.82 20.12
N PRO A 185 -37.40 7.98 20.49
CA PRO A 185 -37.88 8.97 19.53
C PRO A 185 -36.75 9.41 18.60
N PRO A 186 -37.04 9.70 17.32
CA PRO A 186 -36.04 10.14 16.36
C PRO A 186 -35.35 11.39 16.91
N ARG A 187 -34.08 11.25 17.29
CA ARG A 187 -33.24 12.35 17.73
C ARG A 187 -33.28 13.40 16.62
N LYS A 188 -33.93 14.54 16.90
CA LYS A 188 -33.92 15.73 16.05
C LYS A 188 -32.48 15.95 15.61
N ALA A 189 -32.24 15.77 14.31
CA ALA A 189 -30.93 15.91 13.72
C ALA A 189 -30.39 17.28 14.12
N GLN A 190 -29.33 17.30 14.94
CA GLN A 190 -28.63 18.54 15.28
C GLN A 190 -28.17 19.15 13.96
N VAL A 191 -28.78 20.29 13.60
CA VAL A 191 -28.37 21.19 12.54
C VAL A 191 -27.03 21.80 12.94
N TYR A 192 -25.97 21.00 12.87
CA TYR A 192 -24.60 21.52 12.92
C TYR A 192 -24.28 22.19 11.58
N PRO A 193 -23.38 23.20 11.58
CA PRO A 193 -23.06 23.98 10.39
C PRO A 193 -22.56 23.07 9.26
N THR A 194 -23.39 22.93 8.24
CA THR A 194 -23.20 22.07 7.04
C THR A 194 -21.97 22.43 6.23
N VAL A 195 -21.50 23.69 6.31
CA VAL A 195 -20.39 24.22 5.51
C VAL A 195 -19.05 23.54 5.81
N VAL A 196 -18.78 23.20 7.08
CA VAL A 196 -17.50 22.54 7.45
C VAL A 196 -17.46 21.10 6.94
N LYS A 197 -18.60 20.41 6.92
CA LYS A 197 -18.70 19.04 6.41
C LYS A 197 -18.50 18.98 4.89
N THR A 198 -19.00 19.96 4.14
CA THR A 198 -18.87 19.98 2.68
C THR A 198 -17.42 20.22 2.23
N GLN A 199 -16.68 21.10 2.91
CA GLN A 199 -15.27 21.36 2.58
C GLN A 199 -14.40 20.11 2.81
N PHE A 200 -14.56 19.47 3.96
CA PHE A 200 -13.81 18.26 4.29
C PHE A 200 -14.13 17.11 3.31
N SER A 201 -15.39 16.98 2.89
CA SER A 201 -15.79 16.00 1.89
C SER A 201 -15.12 16.24 0.54
N SER A 202 -14.99 17.50 0.12
CA SER A 202 -14.31 17.86 -1.13
C SER A 202 -12.83 17.51 -1.08
N GLU A 203 -12.13 17.90 -0.02
CA GLU A 203 -10.70 17.60 0.16
C GLU A 203 -10.43 16.09 0.17
N LEU A 204 -11.24 15.32 0.90
CA LEU A 204 -11.12 13.86 0.91
C LEU A 204 -11.39 13.26 -0.46
N SER A 205 -12.38 13.74 -1.20
CA SER A 205 -12.66 13.24 -2.56
C SER A 205 -11.50 13.49 -3.52
N SER A 206 -10.88 14.67 -3.44
CA SER A 206 -9.69 15.04 -4.22
C SER A 206 -8.51 14.15 -3.83
N PHE A 207 -8.30 13.92 -2.53
CA PHE A 207 -7.26 13.02 -2.05
C PHE A 207 -7.48 11.59 -2.54
N THR A 208 -8.69 11.04 -2.43
CA THR A 208 -9.01 9.70 -2.93
C THR A 208 -8.81 9.59 -4.45
N ALA A 209 -9.20 10.61 -5.23
CA ALA A 209 -8.95 10.64 -6.67
C ALA A 209 -7.45 10.60 -6.98
N MET A 210 -6.65 11.41 -6.27
CA MET A 210 -5.19 11.39 -6.39
C MET A 210 -4.61 10.00 -6.08
N VAL A 211 -5.04 9.36 -4.97
CA VAL A 211 -4.59 8.01 -4.61
C VAL A 211 -4.93 6.98 -5.69
N LYS A 212 -6.13 7.06 -6.28
CA LYS A 212 -6.55 6.19 -7.38
C LYS A 212 -5.67 6.36 -8.63
N THR A 213 -5.29 7.59 -8.95
CA THR A 213 -4.37 7.88 -10.07
C THR A 213 -3.00 7.25 -9.84
N HIS A 214 -2.46 7.36 -8.62
CA HIS A 214 -1.18 6.70 -8.27
C HIS A 214 -1.28 5.18 -8.36
N LEU A 215 -2.38 4.60 -7.86
CA LEU A 215 -2.64 3.16 -7.94
C LEU A 215 -2.69 2.67 -9.40
N ALA A 216 -3.36 3.41 -10.28
CA ALA A 216 -3.38 3.09 -11.72
C ALA A 216 -1.96 3.07 -12.29
N GLY A 217 -1.13 4.07 -11.98
CA GLY A 217 0.27 4.10 -12.41
C GLY A 217 1.12 2.93 -11.89
N VAL A 218 0.89 2.46 -10.66
CA VAL A 218 1.57 1.27 -10.12
C VAL A 218 1.16 0.00 -10.88
N ARG A 219 -0.13 -0.15 -11.20
CA ARG A 219 -0.64 -1.28 -12.00
C ARG A 219 -0.03 -1.30 -13.39
N ASP A 220 -0.01 -0.15 -14.06
CA ASP A 220 0.61 -0.02 -15.37
C ASP A 220 2.10 -0.41 -15.32
N LEU A 221 2.84 0.03 -14.30
CA LEU A 221 4.25 -0.34 -14.12
C LEU A 221 4.44 -1.84 -13.88
N ARG A 222 3.55 -2.46 -13.10
CA ARG A 222 3.60 -3.90 -12.81
C ARG A 222 3.31 -4.71 -14.07
N ASP A 223 2.26 -4.37 -14.80
CA ASP A 223 1.84 -5.08 -16.00
C ASP A 223 2.93 -5.00 -17.09
N ASN A 224 3.58 -3.83 -17.23
CA ASN A 224 4.72 -3.66 -18.12
C ASN A 224 5.96 -4.45 -17.70
N ALA A 225 6.16 -4.67 -16.39
CA ALA A 225 7.31 -5.40 -15.88
C ALA A 225 7.16 -6.93 -16.02
N HIS A 226 5.96 -7.46 -16.31
CA HIS A 226 5.72 -8.87 -16.60
C HIS A 226 5.88 -9.26 -18.06
N SER A 227 6.04 -8.31 -18.99
CA SER A 227 6.21 -8.62 -20.41
C SER A 227 7.50 -9.44 -20.64
N PRO A 228 7.41 -10.77 -20.89
CA PRO A 228 8.59 -11.64 -20.95
C PRO A 228 9.36 -11.54 -22.27
N LEU A 229 8.88 -10.72 -23.22
CA LEU A 229 9.32 -10.78 -24.62
C LEU A 229 10.10 -9.57 -25.11
N GLY A 230 10.18 -8.50 -24.33
CA GLY A 230 11.05 -7.39 -24.66
C GLY A 230 12.47 -7.77 -24.29
N ARG A 231 13.31 -8.15 -25.27
CA ARG A 231 14.76 -7.99 -25.13
C ARG A 231 14.98 -6.54 -24.70
N TYR A 232 15.18 -6.32 -23.40
CA TYR A 232 15.54 -5.02 -22.86
C TYR A 232 16.93 -4.72 -23.41
N SER A 233 16.98 -4.21 -24.64
CA SER A 233 18.09 -3.46 -25.16
C SER A 233 18.16 -2.21 -24.31
N PHE A 234 18.77 -2.35 -23.12
CA PHE A 234 19.41 -1.26 -22.42
C PHE A 234 20.57 -0.78 -23.31
N THR A 235 20.23 -0.16 -24.45
CA THR A 235 21.03 0.93 -24.98
C THR A 235 20.80 2.09 -24.04
N ARG A 236 21.29 1.96 -22.81
CA ARG A 236 21.67 3.12 -22.02
C ARG A 236 22.79 3.72 -22.85
N SER A 237 22.42 4.61 -23.75
CA SER A 237 23.32 5.49 -24.47
C SER A 237 23.99 6.33 -23.40
N ARG A 238 25.00 5.73 -22.79
CA ARG A 238 25.98 6.37 -21.94
C ARG A 238 26.51 7.49 -22.81
N SER A 239 26.17 8.70 -22.42
CA SER A 239 26.66 9.92 -23.02
C SER A 239 28.17 9.79 -23.25
N SER A 240 28.52 9.74 -24.54
CA SER A 240 29.67 10.44 -25.08
C SER A 240 30.99 10.18 -24.36
N SER A 241 31.60 9.04 -24.66
CA SER A 241 33.06 8.98 -24.81
C SER A 241 33.31 8.80 -26.30
N THR A 242 33.84 9.86 -26.90
CA THR A 242 34.20 9.97 -28.31
C THR A 242 34.99 8.76 -28.81
N ILE A 243 34.73 8.37 -30.07
CA ILE A 243 35.54 7.44 -30.90
C ILE A 243 35.22 5.95 -30.69
N SER A 244 34.28 5.44 -31.49
CA SER A 244 34.48 4.24 -32.30
C SER A 244 33.28 4.08 -33.24
N ARG A 245 33.59 3.92 -34.54
CA ARG A 245 32.58 3.74 -35.60
C ARG A 245 31.87 2.40 -35.38
N PRO A 246 30.53 2.34 -35.34
CA PRO A 246 29.83 1.07 -35.30
C PRO A 246 29.91 0.44 -36.70
N VAL A 247 30.51 -0.75 -36.76
CA VAL A 247 30.41 -1.65 -37.92
C VAL A 247 28.96 -2.12 -38.00
N SER A 248 28.28 -1.64 -39.04
CA SER A 248 26.93 -2.01 -39.43
C SER A 248 26.83 -3.52 -39.57
N ARG A 249 25.99 -4.17 -38.76
CA ARG A 249 25.60 -5.56 -38.96
C ARG A 249 24.10 -5.60 -39.20
N ASP A 250 23.74 -6.02 -40.39
CA ASP A 250 22.38 -6.10 -40.91
C ASP A 250 21.50 -6.96 -40.00
N CYS A 251 20.63 -6.31 -39.23
CA CYS A 251 19.46 -6.94 -38.64
C CYS A 251 18.26 -6.59 -39.54
N PRO A 252 17.66 -7.57 -40.26
CA PRO A 252 16.44 -7.35 -41.01
C PRO A 252 15.26 -7.30 -40.03
N LEU A 253 15.16 -6.21 -39.27
CA LEU A 253 13.96 -5.87 -38.52
C LEU A 253 13.06 -5.01 -39.40
N ASN A 254 11.78 -5.39 -39.47
CA ASN A 254 10.71 -4.79 -40.26
C ASN A 254 10.80 -3.26 -40.38
N ALA A 255 11.15 -2.80 -41.58
CA ALA A 255 11.23 -1.38 -41.95
C ALA A 255 10.04 -0.49 -41.53
N PRO A 256 8.76 -0.93 -41.57
CA PRO A 256 7.65 -0.03 -41.23
C PRO A 256 7.59 0.33 -39.73
N GLU A 257 8.11 -0.51 -38.83
CA GLU A 257 8.08 -0.24 -37.39
C GLU A 257 9.17 0.77 -36.96
N MET A 258 10.29 0.78 -37.67
CA MET A 258 11.35 1.77 -37.46
C MET A 258 10.90 3.19 -37.85
N ASP A 259 10.05 3.34 -38.86
CA ASP A 259 9.57 4.64 -39.29
C ASP A 259 8.58 5.27 -38.30
N THR A 260 7.74 4.48 -37.60
CA THR A 260 6.86 5.00 -36.55
C THR A 260 7.66 5.52 -35.34
N VAL A 261 8.73 4.82 -34.97
CA VAL A 261 9.68 5.27 -33.93
C VAL A 261 10.44 6.53 -34.38
N ARG A 262 10.78 6.62 -35.68
CA ARG A 262 11.49 7.79 -36.22
C ARG A 262 10.58 9.03 -36.29
N TRP A 263 9.30 8.85 -36.61
CA TRP A 263 8.31 9.94 -36.61
C TRP A 263 7.95 10.42 -35.21
N SER A 264 7.73 9.53 -34.25
CA SER A 264 7.42 9.91 -32.86
C SER A 264 8.53 10.72 -32.17
N ARG A 265 9.79 10.48 -32.53
CA ARG A 265 10.94 11.30 -32.09
C ARG A 265 11.02 12.67 -32.76
N LYS A 266 10.46 12.83 -33.97
CA LYS A 266 10.39 14.11 -34.68
C LYS A 266 9.24 14.98 -34.16
N THR A 267 8.14 14.37 -33.70
CA THR A 267 6.96 15.08 -33.22
C THR A 267 7.00 15.39 -31.72
N THR A 268 7.91 14.78 -30.95
CA THR A 268 8.21 15.24 -29.59
C THR A 268 8.99 16.55 -29.69
N SER A 269 8.28 17.66 -29.81
CA SER A 269 8.85 19.00 -29.71
C SER A 269 9.58 19.08 -28.39
N PHE A 270 10.92 19.09 -28.47
CA PHE A 270 11.80 19.44 -27.36
C PHE A 270 11.22 20.68 -26.70
N ARG A 271 11.18 20.67 -25.36
CA ARG A 271 10.68 21.74 -24.48
C ARG A 271 10.75 23.09 -25.18
N PRO A 272 9.66 23.87 -25.24
CA PRO A 272 9.67 25.17 -25.90
C PRO A 272 10.93 25.92 -25.45
N ARG A 273 11.79 26.26 -26.42
CA ARG A 273 13.04 26.94 -26.13
C ARG A 273 12.69 28.18 -25.34
N PHE A 274 13.48 28.48 -24.31
CA PHE A 274 13.27 29.64 -23.46
C PHE A 274 13.11 30.90 -24.34
N ASP A 275 11.91 31.47 -24.31
CA ASP A 275 11.58 32.71 -25.02
C ASP A 275 11.58 33.85 -23.98
N PRO A 276 12.61 34.71 -23.96
CA PRO A 276 12.70 35.81 -23.00
C PRO A 276 11.54 36.80 -23.14
N THR A 277 10.92 36.88 -24.33
CA THR A 277 9.79 37.77 -24.61
C THR A 277 8.53 37.28 -23.92
N SER A 278 8.26 35.97 -23.99
CA SER A 278 7.14 35.34 -23.28
C SER A 278 7.25 35.51 -21.76
N VAL A 279 8.46 35.40 -21.20
CA VAL A 279 8.67 35.56 -19.75
C VAL A 279 8.49 37.02 -19.32
N ARG A 280 9.02 37.99 -20.08
CA ARG A 280 8.77 39.42 -19.79
C ARG A 280 7.29 39.75 -19.81
N LYS A 281 6.56 39.27 -20.83
CA LYS A 281 5.12 39.48 -20.92
C LYS A 281 4.38 38.93 -19.69
N LEU A 282 4.75 37.73 -19.24
CA LEU A 282 4.18 37.15 -18.02
C LEU A 282 4.45 38.02 -16.78
N CYS A 283 5.66 38.59 -16.66
CA CYS A 283 6.00 39.52 -15.58
C CYS A 283 5.22 40.83 -15.68
N ASP A 284 5.06 41.38 -16.89
CA ASP A 284 4.29 42.61 -17.11
C ASP A 284 2.82 42.39 -16.77
N ASP A 285 2.24 41.26 -17.19
CA ASP A 285 0.85 40.89 -16.90
C ASP A 285 0.62 40.73 -15.38
N THR A 286 1.57 40.12 -14.65
CA THR A 286 1.47 39.96 -13.19
C THR A 286 1.69 41.25 -12.42
N LEU A 287 2.56 42.15 -12.90
CA LEU A 287 2.75 43.47 -12.30
C LEU A 287 1.56 44.40 -12.56
N ALA A 288 0.85 44.23 -13.67
CA ALA A 288 -0.35 45.00 -13.98
C ALA A 288 -1.58 44.60 -13.14
N GLU A 289 -1.56 43.42 -12.51
CA GLU A 289 -2.63 42.93 -11.63
C GLU A 289 -2.50 43.43 -10.18
N LEU A 290 -1.34 43.99 -9.80
CA LEU A 290 -1.05 44.57 -8.48
C LEU A 290 -1.36 46.07 -8.42
#